data_AF-A0A3A9JV18-F1
#
_entry.id   AF-A0A3A9JV18-F1
#
_cell.length_a   1.000
_cell.length_b   1.000
_cell.length_c   1.000
_cell.angle_alpha   90.00
_cell.angle_beta   90.00
_cell.angle_gamma   90.00
#
_symmetry.space_group_name_H-M   'P 1'
#
loop_
_entity.id
_entity.type
_entity.pdbx_description
1 polymer ?
#
loop_
_entity_poly.entity_id
_entity_poly.type
_entity_poly.pdbx_seq_one_letter_code
_entity_poly.pdbx_strand_id
1 'polypeptide(L)' 'MINKSAILERLDLIQAYLKELENLKIVPEKEFLENGLYSAAAESYLRRSLEAIFDIGRHILAKTGHIDFSTEYKSIAI' A
#
# COMPACT_ATOMS: atom_id res chain seq x y z
N MET A 1 0.77 20.18 -11.36
CA MET A 1 1.86 19.35 -11.90
C MET A 1 2.05 18.12 -11.01
N ILE A 2 2.30 16.95 -11.61
CA ILE A 2 2.57 15.70 -10.88
C ILE A 2 3.94 15.81 -10.21
N ASN A 3 3.98 15.62 -8.88
CA ASN A 3 5.24 15.53 -8.13
C ASN A 3 5.79 14.11 -8.21
N LYS A 4 6.86 13.92 -9.00
CA LYS A 4 7.50 12.61 -9.20
C LYS A 4 8.28 12.13 -7.97
N SER A 5 8.91 13.02 -7.21
CA SER A 5 9.63 12.66 -5.97
C SER A 5 8.68 12.03 -4.97
N ALA A 6 7.53 12.69 -4.76
CA ALA A 6 6.50 12.18 -3.87
C ALA A 6 6.01 10.78 -4.29
N ILE A 7 5.87 10.51 -5.60
CA ILE A 7 5.48 9.18 -6.10
C ILE A 7 6.57 8.15 -5.84
N LEU A 8 7.83 8.46 -6.16
CA LEU A 8 8.96 7.57 -5.95
C LEU A 8 9.11 7.19 -4.47
N GLU A 9 8.97 8.15 -3.56
CA GLU A 9 8.99 7.89 -2.11
C GLU A 9 7.90 6.90 -1.68
N ARG A 10 6.67 6.98 -2.22
CA ARG A 10 5.62 5.99 -1.92
C ARG A 10 5.96 4.63 -2.52
N LEU A 11 6.54 4.58 -3.72
CA LEU A 11 6.95 3.33 -4.36
C LEU A 11 8.05 2.62 -3.56
N ASP A 12 8.99 3.37 -3.00
CA ASP A 12 10.01 2.82 -2.11
C ASP A 12 9.41 2.25 -0.82
N LEU A 13 8.41 2.93 -0.24
CA LEU A 13 7.67 2.39 0.91
C LEU A 13 6.91 1.11 0.57
N ILE A 14 6.22 1.07 -0.57
CA ILE A 14 5.52 -0.13 -1.04
C ILE A 14 6.51 -1.29 -1.19
N GLN A 15 7.66 -1.07 -1.83
CA GLN A 15 8.69 -2.09 -1.98
C GLN A 15 9.20 -2.60 -0.63
N ALA A 16 9.41 -1.72 0.35
CA ALA A 16 9.81 -2.11 1.69
C ALA A 16 8.74 -2.99 2.38
N TYR A 17 7.47 -2.62 2.31
CA TYR A 17 6.38 -3.42 2.90
C TYR A 17 6.20 -4.78 2.23
N LEU A 18 6.29 -4.83 0.89
CA LEU A 18 6.24 -6.09 0.15
C LEU A 18 7.40 -7.02 0.52
N LYS A 19 8.60 -6.47 0.75
CA LYS A 19 9.74 -7.25 1.24
C LYS A 19 9.46 -7.87 2.62
N GLU A 20 8.86 -7.12 3.53
CA GLU A 20 8.48 -7.68 4.84
C GLU A 20 7.38 -8.74 4.73
N LEU A 21 6.43 -8.59 3.81
CA LEU A 21 5.43 -9.63 3.53
C LEU A 21 6.07 -10.91 2.98
N GLU A 22 7.06 -10.80 2.08
CA GLU A 22 7.84 -11.96 1.62
C GLU A 22 8.63 -12.61 2.77
N ASN A 23 9.17 -11.82 3.70
CA ASN A 23 9.81 -12.36 4.90
C ASN A 23 8.82 -13.08 5.82
N LEU A 24 7.54 -12.70 5.85
CA LEU A 24 6.52 -13.39 6.64
C LEU A 24 6.11 -14.73 6.03
N LYS A 25 6.35 -14.94 4.73
CA LYS A 25 6.02 -16.18 4.03
C LYS A 25 6.79 -17.41 4.55
N ILE A 26 7.96 -17.21 5.15
CA ILE A 26 8.76 -18.31 5.72
C ILE A 26 8.25 -18.75 7.11
N VAL A 27 7.35 -17.99 7.73
CA VAL A 27 6.77 -18.33 9.03
C VAL A 27 5.81 -19.51 8.86
N PRO A 28 5.94 -20.61 9.63
CA PRO A 28 5.01 -21.73 9.57
C PRO A 28 3.57 -21.27 9.86
N GLU A 29 2.60 -21.80 9.12
CA GLU A 29 1.18 -21.40 9.22
C GLU A 29 0.66 -21.43 10.67
N LYS A 30 0.98 -22.49 11.42
CA LYS A 30 0.58 -22.60 12.83
C LYS A 30 1.13 -21.44 13.67
N GLU A 31 2.40 -21.10 13.49
CA GLU A 31 3.04 -20.01 14.23
C GLU A 31 2.47 -18.64 13.81
N PHE A 32 2.19 -18.46 12.52
CA PHE A 32 1.55 -17.26 11.99
C PHE A 32 0.16 -17.03 12.57
N LEU A 33 -0.61 -18.11 12.78
CA LEU A 33 -1.97 -18.06 13.32
C LEU A 33 -2.00 -17.95 14.86
N GLU A 34 -1.08 -18.61 15.56
CA GLU A 34 -1.05 -18.62 17.02
C GLU A 34 -0.36 -17.38 17.62
N ASN A 35 0.65 -16.83 16.93
CA ASN A 35 1.30 -15.59 17.34
C ASN A 35 0.70 -14.40 16.58
N GLY A 36 -0.21 -13.70 17.26
CA GLY A 36 -0.91 -12.53 16.73
C GLY A 36 -0.01 -11.39 16.23
N LEU A 37 1.28 -11.38 16.58
CA LEU A 37 2.22 -10.39 16.05
C LEU A 37 2.46 -10.57 14.54
N TYR A 38 2.55 -11.82 14.05
CA TYR A 38 2.81 -12.05 12.62
C TYR A 38 1.61 -11.69 11.75
N SER A 39 0.41 -12.08 12.16
CA SER A 39 -0.82 -11.73 11.45
C SER A 39 -1.09 -10.23 11.50
N ALA A 40 -0.87 -9.57 12.63
CA ALA A 40 -1.00 -8.12 12.75
C ALA A 40 0.05 -7.37 11.89
N ALA A 41 1.30 -7.87 11.84
CA ALA A 41 2.33 -7.31 10.98
C ALA A 41 1.97 -7.45 9.50
N ALA A 42 1.54 -8.64 9.07
CA ALA A 42 1.09 -8.89 7.70
C ALA A 42 -0.07 -7.97 7.30
N GLU A 43 -1.10 -7.87 8.14
CA GLU A 43 -2.23 -6.96 7.91
C GLU A 43 -1.74 -5.51 7.78
N SER A 44 -0.81 -5.09 8.63
CA SER A 44 -0.27 -3.73 8.62
C SER A 44 0.50 -3.42 7.34
N TYR A 45 1.40 -4.31 6.91
CA TYR A 45 2.16 -4.13 5.67
C TYR A 45 1.25 -4.13 4.44
N LEU A 46 0.24 -5.00 4.41
CA LEU A 46 -0.73 -5.05 3.32
C LEU A 46 -1.55 -3.75 3.25
N ARG A 47 -2.12 -3.31 4.37
CA ARG A 47 -2.91 -2.09 4.46
C ARG A 47 -2.12 -0.86 4.02
N ARG A 48 -0.90 -0.70 4.54
CA ARG A 48 -0.03 0.45 4.21
C ARG A 48 0.41 0.44 2.74
N SER A 49 0.58 -0.74 2.15
CA SER A 49 0.86 -0.86 0.71
C SER A 49 -0.32 -0.35 -0.12
N LEU A 50 -1.54 -0.75 0.23
CA LEU A 50 -2.76 -0.28 -0.44
C LEU A 50 -2.99 1.22 -0.25
N GLU A 51 -2.79 1.73 0.96
CA GLU A 51 -2.87 3.17 1.25
C GLU A 51 -1.91 3.98 0.39
N ALA A 52 -0.64 3.54 0.28
CA ALA A 52 0.35 4.20 -0.57
C ALA A 52 -0.02 4.16 -2.06
N ILE A 53 -0.59 3.06 -2.55
CA ILE A 53 -1.12 2.95 -3.92
C ILE A 53 -2.25 3.97 -4.13
N PHE A 54 -3.21 4.06 -3.20
CA PHE A 54 -4.29 5.02 -3.30
C PHE A 54 -3.77 6.46 -3.24
N ASP A 55 -2.81 6.77 -2.37
CA ASP A 55 -2.19 8.10 -2.29
C ASP A 55 -1.54 8.50 -3.63
N ILE A 56 -0.83 7.58 -4.28
CA ILE A 56 -0.28 7.79 -5.63
C ILE A 56 -1.41 8.08 -6.63
N GLY A 57 -2.44 7.23 -6.64
CA GLY A 57 -3.60 7.38 -7.53
C GLY A 57 -4.30 8.71 -7.37
N ARG A 58 -4.64 9.11 -6.12
CA ARG A 58 -5.25 10.40 -5.80
C ARG A 58 -4.40 11.56 -6.25
N HIS A 59 -3.09 11.49 -6.02
CA HIS A 59 -2.16 12.54 -6.43
C HIS A 59 -2.10 12.69 -7.95
N ILE A 60 -2.10 11.59 -8.70
CA ILE A 60 -2.14 11.63 -10.17
C ILE A 60 -3.48 12.24 -10.64
N LEU A 61 -4.61 11.68 -10.20
CA LEU A 61 -5.97 12.10 -10.60
C LEU A 61 -6.24 13.59 -10.29
N ALA A 62 -5.84 14.05 -9.11
CA ALA A 62 -5.99 15.45 -8.70
C ALA A 62 -5.18 16.42 -9.57
N LYS A 63 -4.11 15.95 -10.23
CA LYS A 63 -3.27 16.78 -11.11
C LYS A 63 -3.60 16.61 -12.59
N THR A 64 -4.39 15.61 -12.97
CA THR A 64 -4.88 15.38 -14.33
C THR A 64 -6.32 15.84 -14.56
N GLY A 65 -7.00 16.38 -13.53
CA GLY A 65 -8.33 16.98 -13.66
C GLY A 65 -9.50 16.04 -13.31
N HIS A 66 -9.22 14.87 -12.74
CA HIS A 66 -10.21 13.86 -12.36
C HIS A 66 -10.44 13.87 -10.83
N ILE A 67 -10.69 15.05 -10.27
CA ILE A 67 -10.81 15.25 -8.81
C ILE A 67 -11.96 14.41 -8.22
N ASP A 68 -13.05 14.24 -8.96
CA ASP A 68 -14.22 13.47 -8.54
C ASP A 68 -13.92 11.97 -8.32
N PHE A 69 -12.86 11.45 -8.95
CA PHE A 69 -12.41 10.06 -8.79
C PHE A 69 -11.40 9.87 -7.66
N SER A 70 -10.93 10.96 -7.04
CA SER A 70 -9.88 10.91 -6.01
C SER A 70 -10.39 10.69 -4.58
N THR A 71 -11.69 10.75 -4.36
CA THR A 71 -12.31 10.71 -3.02
C THR A 71 -12.57 9.31 -2.49
N GLU A 72 -12.92 8.35 -3.36
CA GLU A 72 -13.18 6.96 -2.96
C GLU A 72 -12.14 5.99 -3.54
N TYR A 73 -11.69 5.03 -2.75
CA TYR A 73 -10.68 4.05 -3.19
C TYR A 73 -11.16 3.20 -4.39
N LYS A 74 -12.47 2.92 -4.47
CA LYS A 74 -13.06 2.19 -5.61
C LYS A 74 -12.97 2.99 -6.91
N SER A 75 -13.14 4.30 -6.82
CA SER A 75 -13.08 5.23 -7.96
C SER A 75 -11.67 5.40 -8.52
N ILE A 76 -10.63 5.01 -7.76
CA ILE A 76 -9.24 5.01 -8.22
C ILE A 76 -8.91 3.76 -9.06
N ALA A 77 -9.64 2.65 -8.84
CA ALA A 77 -9.35 1.34 -9.44
C ALA A 77 -10.19 1.03 -10.70
N ILE A 78 -11.03 1.96 -11.16
CA ILE A 78 -12.01 1.78 -12.25
C ILE A 78 -11.72 2.78 -13.37
#